data_AF-A0A376TNE1-F1
#
_entry.id   AF-A0A376TNE1-F1
#
_cell.length_a   1.000
_cell.length_b   1.000
_cell.length_c   1.000
_cell.angle_alpha   90.00
_cell.angle_beta   90.00
_cell.angle_gamma   90.00
#
_symmetry.space_group_name_H-M   'P 1'
#
loop_
_entity.id
_entity.type
_entity.pdbx_description
1 polymer ?
#
loop_
_entity_poly.entity_id
_entity_poly.type
_entity_poly.pdbx_seq_one_letter_code
_entity_poly.pdbx_strand_id
1 'polypeptide(L)'
;MTPSVNQAVLTHIVQALKEGQIRYCESLGFSPQELCELTRLTADDILFLSNSAVQFITTHIDHEMLGRMLARMEQERLFQQRLEQALSSVRPSIHQPLLWPFYTGSLRPAAADWPVCPARAQQCSRMSRWKRWYGMSGRRRA
;
A
#
# COMPACT_ATOMS: atom_id res chain seq x y z
N MET A 1 3.03 15.99 25.81
CA MET A 1 3.66 17.03 24.96
C MET A 1 3.77 16.46 23.57
N THR A 2 3.23 17.14 22.56
CA THR A 2 3.42 16.74 21.16
C THR A 2 4.87 17.03 20.76
N PRO A 3 5.60 16.09 20.14
CA PRO A 3 6.96 16.35 19.70
C PRO A 3 6.97 17.53 18.73
N SER A 4 8.02 18.35 18.80
CA SER A 4 8.22 19.44 17.83
C SER A 4 8.40 18.84 16.43
N VAL A 5 8.07 19.61 15.39
CA VAL A 5 8.30 19.19 14.00
C VAL A 5 9.79 18.88 13.78
N ASN A 6 10.68 19.67 14.39
CA ASN A 6 12.12 19.42 14.39
C ASN A 6 12.45 18.04 14.94
N GLN A 7 11.92 17.69 16.12
CA GLN A 7 12.17 16.41 16.76
C GLN A 7 11.67 15.23 15.90
N ALA A 8 10.45 15.33 15.37
CA ALA A 8 9.87 14.26 14.56
C ALA A 8 10.71 14.00 13.30
N VAL A 9 11.10 15.05 12.60
CA VAL A 9 11.85 14.94 11.35
C VAL A 9 13.30 14.50 11.60
N LEU A 10 14.00 15.10 12.57
CA LEU A 10 15.37 14.71 12.91
C LEU A 10 15.46 13.25 13.39
N THR A 11 14.51 12.80 14.21
CA THR A 11 14.47 11.40 14.67
C THR A 11 14.37 10.44 13.49
N HIS A 12 13.48 10.74 12.53
CA HIS A 12 13.33 9.94 11.32
C HIS A 12 14.57 9.98 10.41
N ILE A 13 15.21 11.13 10.26
CA ILE A 13 16.41 11.27 9.42
C ILE A 13 17.58 10.50 10.02
N VAL A 14 17.81 10.62 11.33
CA VAL A 14 18.91 9.90 12.00
C VAL A 14 18.72 8.40 11.89
N GLN A 15 17.47 7.92 11.99
CA GLN A 15 17.16 6.53 11.75
C GLN A 15 17.43 6.12 10.29
N ALA A 16 16.95 6.91 9.31
CA ALA A 16 17.19 6.65 7.90
C ALA A 16 18.69 6.66 7.54
N LEU A 17 19.48 7.54 8.15
CA LEU A 17 20.94 7.59 8.00
C LEU A 17 21.61 6.34 8.56
N LYS A 18 21.19 5.86 9.73
CA LYS A 18 21.68 4.58 10.31
C LYS A 18 21.36 3.38 9.41
N GLU A 19 20.22 3.42 8.71
CA GLU A 19 19.78 2.40 7.76
C GLU A 19 20.44 2.56 6.37
N GLY A 20 21.30 3.57 6.17
CA GLY A 20 22.01 3.82 4.91
C GLY A 20 21.16 4.45 3.81
N GLN A 21 19.98 5.01 4.14
CA GLN A 21 19.02 5.56 3.19
C GLN A 21 19.31 7.03 2.83
N ILE A 22 20.52 7.32 2.36
CA ILE A 22 20.97 8.70 2.06
C ILE A 22 20.08 9.37 1.00
N ARG A 23 19.69 8.62 -0.04
CA ARG A 23 18.84 9.13 -1.14
C ARG A 23 17.45 9.56 -0.65
N TYR A 24 16.94 8.92 0.40
CA TYR A 24 15.67 9.30 1.01
C TYR A 24 15.81 10.64 1.72
N CYS A 25 16.87 10.83 2.49
CA CYS A 25 17.14 12.09 3.16
C CYS A 25 17.35 13.26 2.18
N GLU A 26 18.02 13.02 1.04
CA GLU A 26 18.13 14.02 -0.04
C GLU A 26 16.77 14.38 -0.65
N SER A 27 15.87 13.41 -0.81
CA SER A 27 14.52 13.67 -1.34
C SER A 27 13.65 14.52 -0.42
N LEU A 28 13.97 14.56 0.88
CA LEU A 28 13.35 15.44 1.87
C LEU A 28 13.87 16.88 1.81
N GLY A 29 14.89 17.15 0.98
CA GLY A 29 15.46 18.47 0.77
C GLY A 29 16.77 18.74 1.51
N PHE A 30 17.36 17.75 2.19
CA PHE A 30 18.66 17.90 2.82
C PHE A 30 19.78 17.84 1.79
N SER A 31 20.74 18.74 1.89
CA SER A 31 21.96 18.66 1.10
C SER A 31 22.86 17.53 1.60
N PRO A 32 23.68 16.92 0.73
CA PRO A 32 24.62 15.88 1.15
C PRO A 32 25.64 16.38 2.19
N GLN A 33 25.94 17.68 2.19
CA GLN A 33 26.82 18.32 3.16
C GLN A 33 26.17 18.36 4.55
N GLU A 34 24.92 18.79 4.65
CA GLU A 34 24.15 18.78 5.91
C GLU A 34 23.99 17.37 6.46
N LEU A 35 23.76 16.38 5.59
CA LEU A 35 23.67 14.97 6.01
C LEU A 35 25.00 14.46 6.56
N CYS A 36 26.12 14.81 5.93
CA CYS A 36 27.45 14.48 6.44
C CYS A 36 27.66 15.10 7.83
N GLU A 37 27.33 16.38 8.02
CA GLU A 37 27.44 17.03 9.33
C GLU A 37 26.53 16.38 10.38
N LEU A 38 25.28 16.04 10.02
CA LEU A 38 24.36 15.31 10.90
C LEU A 38 24.89 13.93 11.32
N THR A 39 25.62 13.22 10.45
CA THR A 39 26.24 11.93 10.82
C THR A 39 27.45 12.07 11.75
N ARG A 40 28.05 13.26 11.82
CA ARG A 40 29.21 13.53 12.69
C ARG A 40 28.80 14.01 14.07
N LEU A 41 27.57 14.48 14.24
CA LEU A 41 27.03 14.91 15.52
C LEU A 41 26.84 13.74 16.49
N THR A 42 26.98 14.02 17.78
CA THR A 42 26.67 13.05 18.83
C THR A 42 25.16 12.94 19.05
N ALA A 43 24.73 11.91 19.77
CA ALA A 43 23.32 11.76 20.12
C ALA A 43 22.79 12.95 20.94
N ASP A 44 23.63 13.51 21.83
CA ASP A 44 23.27 14.66 22.66
C ASP A 44 23.09 15.93 21.84
N ASP A 45 23.95 16.15 20.84
CA ASP A 45 23.84 17.32 19.94
C ASP A 45 22.55 17.27 19.12
N ILE A 46 22.17 16.09 18.64
CA ILE A 46 20.93 15.88 17.88
C ILE A 46 19.72 16.09 18.79
N LEU A 47 19.77 15.61 20.04
CA LEU A 47 18.72 15.85 21.03
C LEU A 47 18.58 17.35 21.34
N PHE A 48 19.69 18.08 21.42
CA PHE A 48 19.68 19.53 21.58
C PHE A 48 18.99 20.22 20.41
N LEU A 49 19.36 19.88 19.17
CA LEU A 49 18.73 20.42 17.96
C LEU A 49 17.23 20.09 17.87
N SER A 50 16.85 18.87 18.26
CA SER A 50 15.46 18.40 18.28
C SER A 50 14.59 19.19 19.26
N ASN A 51 15.17 19.59 20.40
CA ASN A 51 14.52 20.37 21.45
C ASN A 51 14.66 21.89 21.27
N SER A 52 15.27 22.35 20.18
CA SER A 52 15.39 23.77 19.88
C SER A 52 14.01 24.44 19.80
N ALA A 53 13.87 25.59 20.45
CA ALA A 53 12.66 26.41 20.40
C ALA A 53 12.45 27.06 19.01
N VAL A 54 13.50 27.15 18.20
CA VAL A 54 13.43 27.71 16.85
C VAL A 54 13.12 26.60 15.85
N GLN A 55 12.01 26.75 15.13
CA GLN A 55 11.65 25.84 14.05
C GLN A 55 12.48 26.17 12.79
N PHE A 56 13.38 25.27 12.42
CA PHE A 56 14.16 25.38 11.19
C PHE A 56 13.69 24.40 10.10
N ILE A 57 12.78 23.47 10.45
CA ILE A 57 12.17 22.54 9.52
C ILE A 57 10.73 22.98 9.23
N THR A 58 10.49 23.39 7.98
CA THR A 58 9.16 23.75 7.48
C THR A 58 8.58 22.62 6.65
N THR A 59 7.43 22.10 7.06
CA THR A 59 6.69 21.08 6.30
C THR A 59 5.57 21.73 5.52
N HIS A 60 5.52 21.45 4.21
CA HIS A 60 4.42 21.87 3.35
C HIS A 60 3.51 20.68 3.09
N ILE A 61 2.21 20.85 3.36
CA ILE A 61 1.20 19.84 3.07
C ILE A 61 0.47 20.28 1.81
N ASP A 62 0.57 19.48 0.75
CA ASP A 62 -0.29 19.64 -0.43
C ASP A 62 -1.69 19.11 -0.09
N HIS A 63 -2.56 20.03 0.35
CA HIS A 63 -3.93 19.72 0.74
C HIS A 63 -4.79 19.25 -0.44
N GLU A 64 -4.51 19.68 -1.67
CA GLU A 64 -5.24 19.19 -2.84
C GLU A 64 -4.91 17.72 -3.11
N MET A 65 -3.62 17.39 -3.15
CA MET A 65 -3.19 16.00 -3.37
C MET A 65 -3.67 15.11 -2.23
N LEU A 66 -3.56 15.57 -0.98
CA LEU A 66 -4.06 14.84 0.18
C LEU A 66 -5.57 14.58 0.06
N GLY A 67 -6.37 15.60 -0.30
CA GLY A 67 -7.80 15.46 -0.51
C GLY A 67 -8.15 14.45 -1.61
N ARG A 68 -7.43 14.50 -2.74
CA ARG A 68 -7.61 13.54 -3.84
C ARG A 68 -7.28 12.10 -3.39
N MET A 69 -6.23 11.92 -2.60
CA MET A 69 -5.84 10.61 -2.08
C MET A 69 -6.87 10.06 -1.09
N LEU A 70 -7.40 10.89 -0.19
CA LEU A 70 -8.45 10.50 0.74
C LEU A 70 -9.73 10.09 0.01
N ALA A 71 -10.18 10.88 -0.98
CA ALA A 71 -11.35 10.56 -1.79
C ALA A 71 -11.16 9.23 -2.55
N ARG A 72 -9.96 8.98 -3.09
CA ARG A 72 -9.62 7.71 -3.75
C ARG A 72 -9.68 6.53 -2.78
N MET A 73 -9.14 6.68 -1.58
CA MET A 73 -9.19 5.64 -0.55
C MET A 73 -10.62 5.31 -0.12
N GLU A 74 -11.48 6.32 -0.01
CA GLU A 74 -12.88 6.12 0.33
C GLU A 74 -13.63 5.37 -0.78
N GLN A 75 -13.40 5.74 -2.04
CA GLN A 75 -13.97 5.02 -3.19
C GLN A 75 -13.52 3.56 -3.24
N GLU A 76 -12.23 3.30 -3.01
CA GLU A 76 -11.69 1.94 -2.96
C GLU A 76 -12.31 1.14 -1.82
N ARG A 77 -12.45 1.73 -0.63
CA ARG A 77 -13.11 1.09 0.51
C ARG A 77 -14.56 0.73 0.19
N LEU A 78 -15.33 1.65 -0.40
CA LEU A 78 -16.72 1.38 -0.79
C LEU A 78 -16.81 0.30 -1.88
N PHE A 79 -15.86 0.29 -2.82
CA PHE A 79 -15.79 -0.75 -3.83
C PHE A 79 -15.51 -2.12 -3.22
N GLN A 80 -14.54 -2.22 -2.29
CA GLN A 80 -14.23 -3.45 -1.56
C GLN A 80 -15.44 -3.94 -0.75
N GLN A 81 -16.14 -3.04 -0.05
CA GLN A 81 -17.36 -3.41 0.68
C GLN A 81 -18.46 -3.96 -0.24
N ARG A 82 -18.66 -3.37 -1.42
CA ARG A 82 -19.63 -3.88 -2.41
C ARG A 82 -19.20 -5.22 -2.98
N LEU A 83 -17.89 -5.42 -3.21
CA LEU A 83 -17.35 -6.72 -3.61
C LEU A 83 -17.61 -7.77 -2.53
N GLU A 84 -17.33 -7.46 -1.27
CA GLU A 84 -17.58 -8.37 -0.15
C GLU A 84 -19.08 -8.71 -0.01
N GLN A 85 -19.96 -7.71 -0.14
CA GLN A 85 -21.41 -7.93 -0.15
C GLN A 85 -21.84 -8.83 -1.31
N ALA A 86 -21.40 -8.56 -2.54
CA ALA A 86 -21.72 -9.38 -3.70
C ALA A 86 -21.15 -10.81 -3.58
N LEU A 87 -19.97 -10.97 -3.00
CA LEU A 87 -19.38 -12.28 -2.74
C LEU A 87 -20.10 -13.03 -1.62
N SER A 88 -20.59 -12.34 -0.60
CA SER A 88 -21.40 -12.96 0.47
C SER A 88 -22.76 -13.47 -0.05
N SER A 89 -23.36 -12.79 -1.03
CA SER A 89 -24.60 -13.26 -1.67
C SER A 89 -24.39 -14.41 -2.65
N VAL A 90 -23.17 -14.57 -3.20
CA VAL A 90 -22.82 -15.61 -4.18
C VAL A 90 -22.14 -16.82 -3.53
N ARG A 91 -21.58 -16.68 -2.33
CA ARG A 91 -21.05 -17.81 -1.54
C ARG A 91 -22.25 -18.53 -0.94
N PRO A 92 -22.68 -19.71 -1.45
CA PRO A 92 -23.58 -20.52 -0.66
C PRO A 92 -22.83 -20.90 0.62
N SER A 93 -23.50 -20.89 1.75
CA SER A 93 -22.99 -21.42 3.01
C SER A 93 -22.40 -22.81 2.80
N ILE A 94 -21.08 -22.90 2.61
CA ILE A 94 -20.34 -24.14 2.83
C ILE A 94 -20.13 -24.26 4.34
N HIS A 95 -21.24 -24.27 5.06
CA HIS A 95 -21.32 -24.73 6.43
C HIS A 95 -22.65 -25.44 6.60
N GLN A 96 -22.78 -26.55 5.89
CA GLN A 96 -23.45 -27.73 6.42
C GLN A 96 -22.47 -28.90 6.25
N PRO A 97 -21.97 -29.51 7.34
CA PRO A 97 -21.30 -30.79 7.26
C PRO A 97 -22.38 -31.86 7.04
N LEU A 98 -22.93 -31.91 5.82
CA LEU A 98 -23.67 -33.08 5.41
C LEU A 98 -22.66 -34.14 5.02
N LEU A 99 -22.50 -35.10 5.94
CA LEU A 99 -22.14 -36.49 5.70
C LEU A 99 -21.91 -36.78 4.22
N TRP A 100 -20.64 -36.87 3.81
CA TRP A 100 -20.32 -37.69 2.66
C TRP A 100 -20.35 -39.14 3.18
N PRO A 101 -21.26 -40.01 2.72
CA PRO A 101 -21.03 -41.43 2.90
C PRO A 101 -19.85 -41.78 2.00
N PHE A 102 -18.81 -42.34 2.60
CA PHE A 102 -17.81 -43.14 1.92
C PHE A 102 -18.52 -44.12 0.96
N TYR A 103 -18.62 -43.79 -0.32
CA TYR A 103 -19.04 -44.74 -1.36
C TYR A 103 -17.79 -45.49 -1.83
N THR A 104 -17.37 -46.47 -1.03
CA THR A 104 -16.62 -47.61 -1.55
C THR A 104 -17.63 -48.57 -2.17
N GLY A 105 -17.64 -48.68 -3.49
CA GLY A 105 -18.45 -49.71 -4.16
C GLY A 105 -18.67 -49.42 -5.63
N SER A 106 -18.02 -50.23 -6.47
CA SER A 106 -18.08 -50.24 -7.92
C SER A 106 -19.51 -50.18 -8.49
N LEU A 107 -19.74 -49.28 -9.45
CA LEU A 107 -20.56 -49.52 -10.65
C LEU A 107 -20.41 -48.31 -11.58
N ARG A 108 -19.79 -48.51 -12.75
CA ARG A 108 -19.93 -47.59 -13.89
C ARG A 108 -21.41 -47.52 -14.27
N PRO A 109 -21.94 -46.33 -14.58
CA PRO A 109 -22.44 -46.16 -15.94
C PRO A 109 -22.15 -44.79 -16.57
N ALA A 110 -22.08 -44.84 -17.90
CA ALA A 110 -22.40 -43.86 -18.93
C ALA A 110 -22.33 -42.34 -18.63
N ALA A 111 -21.54 -41.68 -19.48
CA ALA A 111 -21.57 -40.27 -19.86
C ALA A 111 -22.87 -39.52 -19.51
N ALA A 112 -22.78 -38.61 -18.56
CA ALA A 112 -23.72 -37.53 -18.37
C ALA A 112 -22.93 -36.22 -18.25
N ASP A 113 -23.19 -35.31 -19.19
CA ASP A 113 -22.69 -33.94 -19.27
C ASP A 113 -22.77 -33.24 -17.92
N TRP A 114 -21.61 -32.82 -17.39
CA TRP A 114 -21.56 -31.73 -16.42
C TRP A 114 -21.24 -30.44 -17.19
N PRO A 115 -22.03 -29.36 -17.05
CA PRO A 115 -21.70 -28.11 -17.70
C PRO A 115 -20.43 -27.55 -17.08
N VAL A 116 -19.37 -27.51 -17.88
CA VAL A 116 -18.12 -26.81 -17.57
C VAL A 116 -18.47 -25.31 -17.45
N CYS A 117 -18.42 -24.77 -16.24
CA CYS A 117 -18.61 -23.33 -16.00
C CYS A 117 -17.55 -22.50 -16.77
N PRO A 118 -17.93 -21.56 -17.66
CA PRO A 118 -16.99 -20.79 -18.49
C PRO A 118 -16.37 -19.56 -17.78
N ALA A 119 -16.35 -19.54 -16.44
CA ALA A 119 -15.96 -18.36 -15.67
C ALA A 119 -14.45 -18.00 -15.75
N ARG A 120 -13.61 -18.86 -16.36
CA ARG A 120 -12.16 -18.62 -16.48
C ARG A 120 -11.78 -17.74 -17.68
N ALA A 121 -12.72 -17.43 -18.59
CA ALA A 121 -12.44 -16.62 -19.77
C ALA A 121 -12.49 -15.09 -19.53
N GLN A 122 -13.28 -14.61 -18.57
CA GLN A 122 -13.45 -13.16 -18.32
C GLN A 122 -12.30 -12.53 -17.52
N GLN A 123 -11.47 -13.33 -16.86
CA GLN A 123 -10.36 -12.81 -16.04
C GLN A 123 -9.16 -12.36 -16.89
N CYS A 124 -9.03 -12.88 -18.13
CA CYS A 124 -7.90 -12.58 -19.01
C CYS A 124 -7.98 -11.17 -19.65
N SER A 125 -9.17 -10.62 -19.86
CA SER A 125 -9.33 -9.27 -20.45
C SER A 125 -9.06 -8.13 -19.45
N ARG A 126 -9.13 -8.41 -18.14
CA ARG A 126 -9.04 -7.38 -17.08
C ARG A 126 -7.59 -7.07 -16.68
N MET A 127 -6.69 -8.03 -16.80
CA MET A 127 -5.25 -7.85 -16.53
C MET A 127 -4.56 -7.00 -17.62
N SER A 128 -5.06 -7.06 -18.85
CA SER A 128 -4.58 -6.26 -19.99
C SER A 128 -4.97 -4.77 -19.91
N ARG A 129 -6.01 -4.43 -19.14
CA ARG A 129 -6.43 -3.03 -18.90
C ARG A 129 -5.62 -2.39 -17.77
N TRP A 130 -5.25 -3.20 -16.76
CA TRP A 130 -4.42 -2.78 -15.63
C TRP A 130 -2.98 -2.41 -16.05
N LYS A 131 -2.33 -3.23 -16.89
CA LYS A 131 -0.98 -2.92 -17.43
C LYS A 131 -0.96 -1.73 -18.38
N ARG A 132 -2.07 -1.42 -19.06
CA ARG A 132 -2.17 -0.28 -19.99
C ARG A 132 -2.29 1.07 -19.27
N TRP A 133 -2.86 1.07 -18.07
CA TRP A 133 -3.01 2.28 -17.25
C TRP A 133 -1.77 2.57 -16.38
N TYR A 134 -1.11 1.54 -15.85
CA TYR A 134 0.14 1.72 -15.08
C TYR A 134 1.38 2.03 -15.94
N GLY A 135 1.30 1.79 -17.26
CA GLY A 135 2.41 2.01 -18.21
C GLY A 135 2.42 3.36 -18.95
N MET A 136 1.51 4.30 -18.65
CA MET A 136 1.37 5.55 -19.42
C MET A 136 1.74 6.84 -18.67
N SER A 137 2.36 6.77 -17.49
CA SER A 137 2.92 7.96 -16.80
C SER A 137 4.43 8.11 -17.05
N GLY A 138 4.84 7.93 -18.31
CA GLY A 138 6.25 7.93 -18.72
C GLY A 138 6.48 8.41 -20.15
N ARG A 139 5.97 9.59 -20.53
CA ARG A 139 6.64 10.44 -21.53
C ARG A 139 6.17 11.89 -21.45
N ARG A 140 7.11 12.77 -21.08
CA ARG A 140 7.04 14.22 -21.26
C ARG A 140 7.07 14.55 -22.76
N ARG A 141 6.46 15.68 -23.08
CA ARG A 141 6.82 16.63 -24.15
C ARG A 141 8.20 16.39 -24.77
N ALA A 142 8.22 16.26 -26.09
CA ALA A 142 9.01 17.09 -26.98
C ALA A 142 8.07 17.56 -28.09
#